data_AF-A0A7W8A1U3-F1
#
_entry.id   AF-A0A7W8A1U3-F1
#
_cell.length_a   1.000
_cell.length_b   1.000
_cell.length_c   1.000
_cell.angle_alpha   90.00
_cell.angle_beta   90.00
_cell.angle_gamma   90.00
#
_symmetry.space_group_name_H-M   'P 1'
#
loop_
_entity.id
_entity.type
_entity.pdbx_description
1 polymer ?
#
loop_
_entity_poly.entity_id
_entity_poly.type
_entity_poly.pdbx_seq_one_letter_code
_entity_poly.pdbx_strand_id
1 'polypeptide(L)'
;MKLKIQWKPYFSDTEYGMVGEIKAFSIVRHGSQFTLAPRLPDAKGVTLPAEDFRDLEKAKARADMLLEAFLKAFLADTRRAKPTAVAAEAS
;
A
#
# COMPACT_ATOMS: atom_id res chain seq x y z
N MET A 1 10.05 12.35 -5.38
CA MET A 1 8.91 12.56 -4.46
C MET A 1 8.82 11.39 -3.51
N LYS A 2 8.72 11.63 -2.19
CA LYS A 2 8.48 10.56 -1.21
C LYS A 2 6.96 10.37 -1.13
N LEU A 3 6.45 9.23 -1.60
CA LEU A 3 5.03 8.89 -1.44
C LEU A 3 4.74 8.76 0.06
N LYS A 4 3.62 9.34 0.51
CA LYS A 4 3.17 9.35 1.89
C LYS A 4 1.69 9.01 1.95
N ILE A 5 1.28 8.36 3.03
CA ILE A 5 -0.13 8.10 3.31
C ILE A 5 -0.77 9.37 3.84
N GLN A 6 -1.88 9.80 3.25
CA GLN A 6 -2.75 10.84 3.76
C GLN A 6 -4.00 10.18 4.34
N TRP A 7 -4.16 10.25 5.67
CA TRP A 7 -5.33 9.70 6.34
C TRP A 7 -6.51 10.66 6.22
N LYS A 8 -7.61 10.18 5.65
CA LYS A 8 -8.85 10.94 5.49
C LYS A 8 -9.99 10.22 6.23
N PRO A 9 -10.67 10.88 7.19
CA PRO A 9 -11.89 10.33 7.76
C PRO A 9 -12.97 10.28 6.68
N TYR A 10 -13.77 9.22 6.65
CA TYR A 10 -14.86 9.08 5.67
C TYR A 10 -16.19 8.69 6.31
N PHE A 11 -16.16 7.82 7.33
CA PHE A 11 -17.29 7.53 8.21
C PHE A 11 -16.84 7.67 9.67
N SER A 12 -17.79 7.66 10.60
CA SER A 12 -17.55 7.81 12.05
C SER A 12 -16.55 6.81 12.64
N ASP A 13 -16.38 5.66 12.00
CA ASP A 13 -15.54 4.55 12.43
C ASP A 13 -14.42 4.20 11.46
N THR A 14 -14.29 4.89 10.31
CA THR A 14 -13.39 4.48 9.22
C THR A 14 -12.50 5.62 8.72
N GLU A 15 -11.18 5.39 8.73
CA GLU A 15 -10.17 6.24 8.11
C GLU A 15 -9.57 5.56 6.86
N TYR A 16 -9.48 6.29 5.75
CA TYR A 16 -8.81 5.83 4.54
C TYR A 16 -7.40 6.39 4.43
N GLY A 17 -6.42 5.52 4.22
CA GLY A 17 -5.05 5.87 3.89
C GLY A 17 -4.91 6.06 2.38
N MET A 18 -4.81 7.32 1.95
CA MET A 18 -4.68 7.70 0.54
C MET A 18 -3.21 7.84 0.14
N VAL A 19 -2.83 7.30 -1.01
CA VAL A 19 -1.53 7.54 -1.64
C VAL A 19 -1.80 8.19 -3.00
N GLY A 20 -1.61 9.51 -3.07
CA GLY A 20 -2.18 10.30 -4.16
C GLY A 20 -3.71 10.23 -4.15
N GLU A 21 -4.30 9.80 -5.26
CA GLU A 21 -5.76 9.63 -5.40
C GLU A 21 -6.23 8.19 -5.11
N ILE A 22 -5.31 7.27 -4.82
CA ILE A 22 -5.62 5.85 -4.62
C ILE A 22 -5.87 5.56 -3.14
N LYS A 23 -6.98 4.86 -2.84
CA LYS A 23 -7.25 4.28 -1.52
C LYS A 23 -6.34 3.08 -1.29
N ALA A 24 -5.19 3.28 -0.65
CA ALA A 24 -4.19 2.24 -0.42
C ALA A 24 -4.47 1.40 0.84
N PHE A 25 -5.08 2.01 1.85
CA PHE A 25 -5.39 1.36 3.13
C PHE A 25 -6.74 1.83 3.68
N SER A 26 -7.33 1.02 4.55
CA SER A 26 -8.45 1.40 5.40
C SER A 26 -8.17 0.96 6.83
N ILE A 27 -8.49 1.81 7.80
CA ILE A 27 -8.53 1.45 9.21
C ILE A 27 -9.97 1.60 9.68
N VAL A 28 -10.55 0.51 10.19
CA VAL A 28 -11.90 0.49 10.78
C VAL A 28 -11.76 0.34 12.29
N ARG A 29 -12.51 1.15 13.05
CA ARG A 29 -12.54 1.10 14.52
C ARG A 29 -13.72 0.25 14.99
N HIS A 30 -13.41 -0.86 15.65
CA HIS A 30 -14.38 -1.72 16.32
C HIS A 30 -14.25 -1.55 17.83
N GLY A 31 -14.94 -0.55 18.40
CA GLY A 31 -14.86 -0.24 19.83
C GLY A 31 -13.45 0.18 20.27
N SER A 32 -12.75 -0.73 20.97
CA SER A 32 -11.37 -0.57 21.44
C SER A 32 -10.30 -1.16 20.50
N GLN A 33 -10.71 -1.72 19.36
CA GLN A 33 -9.83 -2.35 18.37
C GLN A 33 -9.83 -1.55 17.06
N PHE A 34 -8.73 -1.61 16.33
CA PHE A 34 -8.53 -1.02 15.02
C PHE A 34 -8.10 -2.10 14.04
N THR A 35 -8.87 -2.30 12.98
CA THR A 35 -8.56 -3.27 11.92
C THR A 35 -7.98 -2.52 10.73
N LEU A 36 -6.70 -2.75 10.44
CA LEU A 36 -6.04 -2.29 9.22
C LEU A 36 -6.31 -3.28 8.10
N ALA A 37 -6.96 -2.83 7.04
CA ALA A 37 -7.15 -3.57 5.80
C ALA A 37 -6.30 -2.93 4.68
N PRO A 38 -5.21 -3.58 4.24
CA PRO A 38 -4.47 -3.16 3.06
C PRO A 38 -5.32 -3.38 1.80
N ARG A 39 -5.27 -2.41 0.89
CA ARG A 39 -5.90 -2.49 -0.44
C ARG A 39 -4.87 -2.62 -1.55
N LEU A 40 -3.61 -2.33 -1.24
CA LEU A 40 -2.48 -2.61 -2.12
C LEU A 40 -2.14 -4.11 -2.04
N PRO A 41 -1.86 -4.76 -3.18
CA PRO A 41 -1.32 -6.11 -3.18
C PRO A 41 0.13 -6.12 -2.71
N ASP A 42 0.64 -7.30 -2.40
CA ASP A 42 2.06 -7.54 -2.19
C ASP A 42 2.85 -7.50 -3.52
N ALA A 43 4.15 -7.74 -3.43
CA ALA A 43 5.06 -7.79 -4.59
C ALA A 43 4.70 -8.85 -5.65
N LYS A 44 3.89 -9.84 -5.29
CA LYS A 44 3.46 -10.94 -6.16
C LYS A 44 2.03 -10.72 -6.69
N GLY A 45 1.41 -9.57 -6.40
CA GLY A 45 0.03 -9.29 -6.76
C GLY A 45 -1.01 -9.89 -5.82
N VAL A 46 -0.59 -10.42 -4.67
CA VAL A 46 -1.47 -11.11 -3.70
C VAL A 46 -2.03 -10.10 -2.70
N THR A 47 -3.34 -10.17 -2.44
CA THR A 47 -4.00 -9.34 -1.42
C THR A 47 -3.46 -9.67 -0.03
N LEU A 48 -3.02 -8.65 0.69
CA LEU A 48 -2.59 -8.80 2.08
C LEU A 48 -3.81 -8.94 3.01
N PRO A 49 -3.74 -9.81 4.03
CA PRO A 49 -4.83 -9.96 4.99
C PRO A 49 -4.99 -8.70 5.83
N ALA A 50 -6.18 -8.53 6.41
CA ALA A 50 -6.41 -7.52 7.43
C ALA A 50 -5.66 -7.89 8.73
N GLU A 51 -5.17 -6.88 9.42
CA GLU A 51 -4.43 -7.00 10.67
C GLU A 51 -5.09 -6.16 11.77
N ASP A 52 -5.19 -6.71 12.97
CA ASP A 52 -5.85 -6.06 14.10
C ASP A 52 -4.85 -5.44 15.09
N PHE A 53 -5.20 -4.26 15.59
CA PHE A 53 -4.39 -3.47 16.51
C PHE A 53 -5.25 -2.94 17.66
N ARG A 54 -4.63 -2.77 18.83
CA ARG A 54 -5.25 -2.06 19.97
C ARG A 54 -4.97 -0.56 19.98
N ASP A 55 -4.11 -0.12 19.07
CA ASP A 55 -3.56 1.22 19.02
C ASP A 55 -3.57 1.71 17.57
N LEU A 56 -4.16 2.89 17.35
CA LEU A 56 -4.31 3.49 16.03
C LEU A 56 -2.95 3.85 15.41
N GLU A 57 -2.02 4.39 16.19
CA GLU A 57 -0.69 4.79 15.70
C GLU A 57 0.12 3.56 15.28
N LYS A 58 -0.04 2.43 15.97
CA LYS A 58 0.56 1.16 15.53
C LYS A 58 -0.02 0.66 14.21
N ALA A 59 -1.33 0.77 14.02
CA ALA A 59 -1.98 0.42 12.75
C ALA A 59 -1.47 1.32 11.61
N LYS A 60 -1.33 2.63 11.86
CA LYS A 60 -0.80 3.59 10.86
C LYS A 60 0.68 3.33 10.54
N ALA A 61 1.51 3.08 11.55
CA ALA A 61 2.92 2.71 11.37
C ALA A 61 3.06 1.41 10.57
N ARG A 62 2.16 0.44 10.79
CA ARG A 62 2.12 -0.79 9.97
C ARG A 62 1.82 -0.48 8.50
N ALA A 63 0.84 0.38 8.22
CA ALA A 63 0.52 0.80 6.86
C ALA A 63 1.70 1.47 6.17
N ASP A 64 2.46 2.32 6.87
CA ASP A 64 3.68 2.95 6.32
C ASP A 64 4.74 1.91 5.94
N MET A 65 4.97 0.90 6.79
CA MET A 65 5.89 -0.20 6.48
C MET A 65 5.44 -1.00 5.25
N LEU A 66 4.14 -1.27 5.13
CA LEU A 66 3.57 -1.99 3.99
C LEU A 66 3.71 -1.17 2.69
N LEU A 67 3.47 0.14 2.75
CA LEU A 67 3.68 1.03 1.61
C LEU A 67 5.16 1.05 1.19
N GLU A 68 6.08 1.15 2.13
CA GLU A 68 7.52 1.13 1.82
C GLU A 68 7.94 -0.20 1.17
N ALA A 69 7.45 -1.32 1.68
CA ALA A 69 7.71 -2.64 1.11
C ALA A 69 7.16 -2.75 -0.32
N PHE A 70 5.92 -2.28 -0.55
CA PHE A 70 5.31 -2.23 -1.87
C PHE A 70 6.13 -1.38 -2.84
N LEU A 71 6.54 -0.18 -2.43
CA LEU A 71 7.33 0.71 -3.29
C LEU A 71 8.71 0.15 -3.62
N LYS A 72 9.37 -0.49 -2.65
CA LYS A 72 10.65 -1.19 -2.89
C LYS A 72 10.50 -2.29 -3.93
N ALA A 73 9.44 -3.10 -3.82
CA ALA A 73 9.15 -4.16 -4.78
C ALA A 73 8.81 -3.61 -6.16
N PHE A 74 7.93 -2.61 -6.24
CA PHE A 74 7.53 -1.97 -7.49
C PHE A 74 8.71 -1.31 -8.22
N LEU A 75 9.59 -0.64 -7.49
CA LEU A 75 10.81 -0.05 -8.06
C LEU A 75 11.84 -1.10 -8.49
N ALA A 76 11.91 -2.25 -7.82
CA ALA A 76 12.77 -3.35 -8.23
C ALA A 76 12.28 -4.01 -9.51
N ASP A 77 10.96 -4.18 -9.66
CA ASP A 77 10.34 -4.79 -10.84
C ASP A 77 10.41 -3.87 -12.07
N THR A 78 10.13 -2.58 -11.90
CA THR A 78 10.30 -1.57 -12.99
C THR A 78 11.75 -1.46 -13.48
N ARG A 79 12.75 -1.72 -12.62
CA ARG A 79 14.16 -1.82 -13.06
C ARG A 79 14.45 -3.09 -13.86
N ARG A 80 13.75 -4.19 -13.60
CA ARG A 80 13.85 -5.43 -14.39
C ARG A 80 13.13 -5.31 -15.73
N ALA A 81 12.03 -4.57 -15.79
CA ALA A 81 11.23 -4.36 -16.99
C ALA A 81 11.85 -3.37 -18.00
N LYS A 82 13.13 -2.98 -17.86
CA LYS A 82 13.80 -2.17 -18.89
C LYS A 82 13.84 -3.02 -20.18
N PRO A 83 13.21 -2.56 -21.28
CA PRO A 83 13.22 -3.33 -22.50
C PRO A 83 14.66 -3.42 -22.99
N THR A 84 15.14 -4.64 -23.21
CA THR A 84 16.09 -4.88 -24.29
C THR A 84 15.40 -4.35 -25.54
N ALA A 85 15.80 -3.15 -25.97
CA ALA A 85 15.38 -2.63 -27.24
C ALA A 85 15.77 -3.69 -28.28
N VAL A 86 14.73 -4.21 -28.91
CA VAL A 86 14.70 -5.14 -30.03
C VAL A 86 15.99 -5.10 -30.85
N ALA A 87 16.85 -6.10 -30.64
CA ALA A 87 17.89 -6.49 -31.58
C ALA A 87 17.30 -7.63 -32.43
N ALA A 88 16.58 -7.27 -33.49
CA ALA A 88 16.13 -8.10 -34.63
C ALA A 88 15.10 -7.26 -35.40
N GLU A 89 15.08 -7.05 -36.71
CA GLU A 89 15.78 -7.59 -37.86
C GLU A 89 15.26 -6.74 -39.03
N ALA A 90 16.14 -6.36 -39.96
CA ALA A 90 15.90 -6.12 -41.40
C ALA A 90 17.20 -5.46 -41.91
N SER A 91 18.19 -6.28 -42.31
CA SER A 91 18.40 -6.75 -43.70
C SER A 91 18.59 -5.61 -44.68
#